data_AF-A0A6J6Z4Q6-F1
#
_entry.id   AF-A0A6J6Z4Q6-F1
#
_cell.length_a   1.000
_cell.length_b   1.000
_cell.length_c   1.000
_cell.angle_alpha   90.00
_cell.angle_beta   90.00
_cell.angle_gamma   90.00
#
_symmetry.space_group_name_H-M   'P 1'
#
loop_
_entity.id
_entity.type
_entity.pdbx_description
1 polymer ?
#
loop_
_entity_poly.entity_id
_entity_poly.type
_entity_poly.pdbx_seq_one_letter_code
_entity_poly.pdbx_strand_id
1 'polypeptide(L)'
;MPAFSTVMWVLGAVVMFFFLWFVGTGMLRSTTTPLPPPPPEGELRKVNLRYRCSICGVEMRLTMATAEDPAPPRHCGDDMDLTAPIYE
;
A
#
# COMPACT_ATOMS: atom_id res chain seq x y z
N MET A 1 51.43 -25.26 -13.49
CA MET A 1 51.09 -23.87 -13.13
C MET A 1 49.65 -23.82 -12.58
N PRO A 2 49.45 -23.92 -11.26
CA PRO A 2 48.12 -23.97 -10.63
C PRO A 2 47.31 -22.67 -10.76
N ALA A 3 47.93 -21.59 -11.23
CA ALA A 3 47.28 -20.29 -11.45
C ALA A 3 46.16 -20.35 -12.49
N PHE A 4 46.33 -21.06 -13.61
CA PHE A 4 45.33 -21.09 -14.69
C PHE A 4 44.01 -21.75 -14.26
N SER A 5 44.11 -22.86 -13.52
CA SER A 5 42.94 -23.55 -12.96
C SER A 5 42.20 -22.67 -11.95
N THR A 6 42.95 -21.99 -11.08
CA THR A 6 42.39 -21.06 -10.10
C THR A 6 41.67 -19.90 -10.78
N VAL A 7 42.27 -19.32 -11.82
CA VAL A 7 41.66 -18.23 -12.60
C VAL A 7 40.36 -18.67 -13.28
N MET A 8 40.32 -19.86 -13.90
CA MET A 8 39.09 -20.37 -14.52
C MET A 8 37.99 -20.64 -13.49
N TRP A 9 38.33 -21.17 -12.32
CA TRP A 9 37.36 -21.40 -11.24
C TRP A 9 36.79 -20.09 -10.68
N VAL A 10 37.65 -19.09 -10.48
CA VAL A 10 37.22 -17.76 -10.03
C VAL A 10 36.31 -17.11 -11.07
N LEU A 11 36.67 -17.18 -12.36
CA LEU A 11 35.82 -16.70 -13.45
C LEU A 11 34.45 -17.40 -13.46
N GLY A 12 34.44 -18.72 -13.33
CA GLY A 12 33.21 -19.51 -13.25
C GLY A 12 32.35 -19.12 -12.06
N ALA A 13 32.95 -18.94 -10.88
CA ALA A 13 32.25 -18.53 -9.67
C ALA A 13 31.64 -17.13 -9.80
N VAL A 14 32.37 -16.18 -10.40
CA VAL A 14 31.89 -14.82 -10.64
C VAL A 14 30.71 -14.83 -11.61
N VAL A 15 30.81 -15.57 -12.72
CA VAL A 15 29.71 -15.68 -13.70
C VAL A 15 28.48 -16.31 -13.06
N MET A 16 28.64 -17.38 -12.29
CA MET A 16 27.54 -18.04 -11.58
C MET A 16 26.87 -17.09 -10.57
N PHE A 17 27.67 -16.31 -9.83
CA PHE A 17 27.16 -15.34 -8.87
C PHE A 17 26.29 -14.28 -9.55
N PHE A 18 26.78 -13.68 -10.64
CA PHE A 18 26.00 -12.68 -11.39
C PHE A 18 24.72 -13.27 -11.97
N PHE A 19 24.76 -14.49 -12.50
CA PHE A 19 23.58 -15.16 -13.03
C PHE A 19 22.50 -15.35 -11.96
N LEU A 20 22.87 -15.91 -10.80
CA LEU A 20 21.95 -16.10 -9.69
C LEU A 20 21.41 -14.78 -9.15
N TRP A 21 22.26 -13.74 -9.06
CA TRP A 21 21.86 -12.41 -8.59
C TRP A 21 20.83 -11.77 -9.53
N PHE A 22 21.07 -11.77 -10.84
CA PHE A 22 20.14 -11.18 -11.80
C PHE A 22 18.81 -11.93 -11.87
N VAL A 23 18.84 -13.26 -11.89
CA VAL A 23 17.61 -14.08 -11.92
C VAL A 23 16.82 -13.92 -10.62
N GLY A 24 17.49 -13.99 -9.46
CA GLY A 24 16.86 -13.84 -8.16
C GLY A 24 16.25 -12.46 -7.96
N THR A 25 16.98 -11.39 -8.30
CA THR A 25 16.45 -10.02 -8.20
C THR A 25 15.34 -9.75 -9.20
N GLY A 26 15.40 -10.32 -10.42
CA GLY A 26 14.31 -10.25 -11.39
C GLY A 26 13.02 -10.92 -10.90
N MET A 27 13.14 -12.09 -10.28
CA MET A 27 12.01 -12.82 -9.70
C MET A 27 11.41 -12.09 -8.48
N LEU A 28 12.24 -11.46 -7.64
CA LEU A 28 11.74 -10.62 -6.56
C LEU A 28 11.05 -9.35 -7.08
N ARG A 29 11.54 -8.77 -8.18
CA ARG A 29 10.91 -7.59 -8.80
C ARG A 29 9.56 -7.89 -9.45
N SER A 30 9.31 -9.13 -9.89
CA SER A 30 8.00 -9.48 -10.46
C SER A 30 6.91 -9.63 -9.41
N THR A 31 7.26 -9.87 -8.16
CA THR A 31 6.29 -9.97 -7.04
C THR A 31 6.08 -8.64 -6.32
N THR A 32 6.94 -7.65 -6.52
CA THR A 32 6.71 -6.31 -5.99
C THR A 32 5.65 -5.58 -6.81
N THR A 33 4.47 -5.41 -6.23
CA THR A 33 3.43 -4.54 -6.79
C THR A 33 3.98 -3.12 -6.91
N PRO A 34 4.00 -2.51 -8.11
CA PRO A 34 4.39 -1.13 -8.25
C PRO A 34 3.43 -0.27 -7.41
N LEU A 35 3.98 0.74 -6.73
CA LEU A 35 3.17 1.68 -5.96
C LEU A 35 2.13 2.28 -6.94
N PRO A 36 0.82 2.23 -6.61
CA PRO A 36 -0.19 2.84 -7.46
C PRO A 36 0.19 4.30 -7.70
N PRO A 37 -0.02 4.82 -8.93
CA PRO A 37 0.37 6.18 -9.26
C PRO A 37 -0.25 7.15 -8.24
N PRO A 38 0.49 8.20 -7.81
CA PRO A 38 -0.07 9.20 -6.93
C PRO A 38 -1.36 9.72 -7.58
N PRO A 39 -2.49 9.70 -6.86
CA PRO A 39 -3.74 10.22 -7.39
C PRO A 39 -3.54 11.67 -7.84
N PRO A 40 -4.14 12.08 -8.97
CA PRO A 40 -3.95 13.39 -9.56
C PRO A 40 -4.25 14.51 -8.55
N GLU A 41 -3.38 15.52 -8.52
CA GLU A 41 -3.50 16.69 -7.63
C GLU A 41 -4.81 17.42 -7.94
N GLY A 42 -5.82 17.20 -7.09
CA GLY A 42 -7.17 17.74 -7.28
C GLY A 42 -8.28 16.75 -6.95
N GLU A 43 -8.01 15.44 -6.93
CA GLU A 43 -9.01 14.43 -6.61
C GLU A 43 -8.50 13.48 -5.50
N LEU A 44 -9.03 13.69 -4.29
CA LEU A 44 -9.30 12.69 -3.25
C LEU A 44 -8.11 12.21 -2.39
N ARG A 45 -7.87 12.90 -1.27
CA ARG A 45 -7.38 12.23 -0.06
C ARG A 45 -8.54 11.42 0.52
N LYS A 46 -8.37 10.11 0.75
CA LYS A 46 -9.33 9.30 1.52
C LYS A 46 -9.45 9.91 2.93
N VAL A 47 -10.55 10.62 3.20
CA VAL A 47 -10.84 11.10 4.55
C VAL A 47 -11.62 10.00 5.26
N ASN A 48 -11.12 9.58 6.42
CA ASN A 48 -11.82 8.61 7.27
C ASN A 48 -12.87 9.39 8.09
N LEU A 49 -14.11 9.43 7.61
CA LEU A 49 -15.20 10.01 8.39
C LEU A 49 -15.62 8.98 9.45
N ARG A 50 -15.54 9.36 10.73
CA ARG A 50 -16.07 8.55 11.84
C ARG A 50 -17.46 9.08 12.18
N TYR A 51 -18.44 8.20 12.13
CA TYR A 51 -19.81 8.47 12.56
C TYR A 51 -20.08 7.72 13.86
N ARG A 52 -20.69 8.39 14.83
CA ARG A 52 -21.12 7.76 16.08
C ARG A 52 -22.63 7.90 16.20
N CYS A 53 -23.33 6.79 16.41
CA CYS A 53 -24.73 6.85 16.79
C CYS A 53 -24.84 7.30 18.26
N SER A 54 -25.61 8.34 18.54
CA SER A 54 -25.82 8.87 19.88
C SER A 54 -26.63 7.93 20.80
N ILE A 55 -27.41 7.00 20.22
CA ILE A 55 -28.27 6.07 20.97
C ILE A 55 -27.54 4.79 21.37
N CYS A 56 -26.88 4.12 20.42
CA CYS A 56 -26.25 2.82 20.66
C CYS A 56 -24.72 2.88 20.79
N GLY A 57 -24.11 4.04 20.50
CA GLY A 57 -22.67 4.25 20.61
C GLY A 57 -21.82 3.52 19.56
N VAL A 58 -22.45 2.90 18.56
CA VAL A 58 -21.74 2.23 17.46
C VAL A 58 -20.98 3.27 16.63
N GLU A 59 -19.69 3.04 16.45
CA GLU A 59 -18.80 3.85 15.61
C GLU A 59 -18.63 3.19 14.23
N MET A 60 -19.01 3.90 13.17
CA MET A 60 -18.80 3.47 11.79
C MET A 60 -17.74 4.34 11.11
N ARG A 61 -16.76 3.69 10.49
CA ARG A 61 -15.71 4.35 9.71
C ARG A 61 -16.05 4.25 8.23
N LEU A 62 -16.38 5.38 7.62
CA LEU A 62 -16.62 5.49 6.18
C LEU A 62 -15.37 6.10 5.52
N THR A 63 -14.81 5.39 4.56
CA THR A 63 -13.70 5.85 3.72
C THR A 63 -14.25 6.25 2.36
N MET A 64 -14.37 7.54 2.09
CA MET A 64 -14.87 8.04 0.80
C MET A 64 -14.04 9.23 0.28
N ALA A 65 -14.26 9.50 -0.99
CA ALA A 65 -13.83 10.67 -1.73
C ALA A 65 -14.47 11.94 -1.16
N THR A 66 -13.69 12.96 -0.77
CA THR A 66 -14.18 14.22 -0.16
C THR A 66 -15.24 14.99 -0.98
N ALA A 67 -15.37 14.70 -2.28
CA ALA A 67 -16.31 15.38 -3.19
C ALA A 67 -17.74 14.83 -3.13
N GLU A 68 -17.93 13.64 -2.55
CA GLU A 68 -19.24 13.04 -2.36
C GLU A 68 -19.60 13.30 -0.90
N ASP A 69 -20.61 14.14 -0.66
CA ASP A 69 -21.19 14.35 0.67
C ASP A 69 -22.33 13.34 0.83
N PRO A 70 -22.05 12.11 1.34
CA PRO A 70 -23.10 11.12 1.48
C PRO A 70 -24.09 11.58 2.54
N ALA A 71 -25.37 11.36 2.26
CA ALA A 71 -26.39 11.48 3.30
C ALA A 71 -25.99 10.62 4.52
N PRO A 72 -26.11 11.14 5.75
CA PRO A 72 -25.70 10.44 6.96
C PRO A 72 -26.36 9.06 7.01
N PRO A 73 -25.61 7.98 7.27
CA PRO A 73 -26.19 6.66 7.28
C PRO A 73 -27.13 6.54 8.47
N ARG A 74 -28.30 5.94 8.25
CA ARG A 74 -29.29 5.73 9.29
C ARG A 74 -28.95 4.48 10.08
N HIS A 75 -28.78 4.65 11.38
CA HIS A 75 -28.60 3.54 12.31
C HIS A 75 -29.45 3.81 13.55
N CYS A 76 -30.21 2.79 14.00
CA CYS A 76 -31.23 2.93 15.05
C CYS A 76 -32.39 3.90 14.74
N GLY A 77 -32.57 4.31 13.48
CA GLY A 77 -33.70 5.16 13.06
C GLY A 77 -33.41 6.66 13.07
N ASP A 78 -32.29 7.07 13.67
CA ASP A 78 -31.78 8.44 13.67
C ASP A 78 -30.57 8.60 12.73
N ASP A 79 -30.34 9.83 12.29
CA ASP A 79 -29.19 10.20 11.47
C ASP A 79 -27.93 10.24 12.35
N MET A 80 -26.84 9.59 11.93
CA MET A 80 -25.62 9.51 12.73
C MET A 80 -24.82 10.83 12.75
N ASP A 81 -24.27 11.16 13.92
CA ASP A 81 -23.47 12.37 14.10
C ASP A 81 -22.05 12.21 13.53
N LEU A 82 -21.64 13.21 12.75
CA LEU A 82 -20.28 13.30 12.21
C LEU A 82 -19.30 13.70 13.32
N THR A 83 -18.50 12.75 13.77
CA THR A 83 -17.35 12.99 14.65
C THR A 83 -16.10 13.11 13.77
N ALA A 84 -15.84 14.31 13.24
CA ALA A 84 -14.74 14.56 12.32
C ALA A 84 -13.38 14.05 12.85
N PRO A 85 -12.50 13.47 12.00
CA PRO A 85 -11.16 13.07 12.42
C PRO A 85 -10.29 14.31 12.70
N ILE A 86 -9.72 14.35 13.90
CA ILE A 86 -8.62 15.23 14.31
C ILE A 86 -7.43 14.96 13.39
N TYR A 87 -6.96 15.98 12.66
CA TYR A 87 -5.74 15.87 11.87
C TYR A 87 -4.55 16.04 12.83
N GLU A 88 -3.88 14.93 13.14
CA GLU A 88 -2.48 14.90 13.59
C GLU A 88 -1.64 14.10 12.58
#